data_AF-A0A3B6VS38-F1
#
_entry.id   AF-A0A3B6VS38-F1
#
_cell.length_a   1.000
_cell.length_b   1.000
_cell.length_c   1.000
_cell.angle_alpha   90.00
_cell.angle_beta   90.00
_cell.angle_gamma   90.00
#
_symmetry.space_group_name_H-M   'P 1'
#
loop_
_entity.id
_entity.type
_entity.pdbx_description
1 polymer ?
#
loop_
_entity_poly.entity_id
_entity_poly.type
_entity_poly.pdbx_seq_one_letter_code
_entity_poly.pdbx_strand_id
1 'polypeptide(L)'
;MIMISMFFDLFKSKFIDFLKSKYFLFFIISVCIAVYIIFLNIKLDSKYKEIDKLNNDLINLKATNLLLYKNINFKQKQLMILDIFTNSDNAIQNIKNKKLSDDSINALNTIINDYRETLK
;
A
#
# COMPACT_ATOMS: atom_id res chain seq x y z
N MET A 1 5.79 -38.46 52.66
CA MET A 1 7.00 -37.66 52.92
C MET A 1 8.27 -38.52 52.88
N ILE A 2 8.33 -39.64 53.63
CA ILE A 2 9.49 -40.58 53.65
C ILE A 2 9.78 -41.19 52.26
N MET A 3 8.76 -41.60 51.51
CA MET A 3 8.97 -42.21 50.18
C MET A 3 9.53 -41.21 49.15
N ILE A 4 9.15 -39.93 49.25
CA ILE A 4 9.65 -38.85 48.38
C ILE A 4 11.11 -38.55 48.73
N SER A 5 11.49 -38.55 50.02
CA SER A 5 12.89 -38.32 50.41
C SER A 5 13.79 -39.46 49.94
N MET A 6 13.36 -40.72 50.10
CA MET A 6 14.10 -41.89 49.61
C MET A 6 14.30 -41.85 48.08
N PHE A 7 13.28 -41.43 47.34
CA PHE A 7 13.39 -41.25 45.89
C PHE A 7 14.38 -40.13 45.53
N PHE A 8 14.35 -39.00 46.23
CA PHE A 8 15.28 -37.89 46.02
C PHE A 8 16.73 -38.29 46.32
N ASP A 9 16.97 -39.04 47.39
CA ASP A 9 18.31 -39.52 47.75
C ASP A 9 18.84 -40.52 46.72
N LEU A 10 17.98 -41.41 46.23
CA LEU A 10 18.33 -42.35 45.17
C LEU A 10 18.63 -41.63 43.85
N PHE A 11 17.81 -40.65 43.48
CA PHE A 11 18.05 -39.81 42.30
C PHE A 11 19.36 -39.05 42.41
N LYS A 12 19.63 -38.42 43.57
CA LYS A 12 20.85 -37.66 43.84
C LYS A 12 22.09 -38.55 43.74
N SER A 13 22.04 -39.76 44.31
CA SER A 13 23.14 -40.72 44.21
C SER A 13 23.41 -41.12 42.75
N LYS A 14 22.37 -41.49 42.00
CA LYS A 14 22.51 -41.87 40.59
C LYS A 14 22.98 -40.72 39.71
N PHE A 15 22.57 -39.49 40.02
CA PHE A 15 23.05 -38.29 39.36
C PHE A 15 24.54 -38.07 39.60
N ILE A 16 25.03 -38.22 40.84
CA ILE A 16 26.46 -38.11 41.16
C ILE A 16 27.27 -39.19 40.42
N ASP A 17 26.77 -40.42 40.34
CA ASP A 17 27.41 -41.50 39.59
C ASP A 17 27.49 -41.19 38.09
N PHE A 18 26.43 -40.58 37.54
CA PHE A 18 26.41 -40.12 36.16
C PHE A 18 27.42 -38.99 35.90
N LEU A 19 27.54 -38.01 36.80
CA LEU A 19 28.52 -36.92 36.68
C LEU A 19 29.98 -37.45 36.62
N LYS A 20 30.26 -38.54 37.33
CA LYS A 20 31.59 -39.17 37.36
C LYS A 20 31.83 -40.14 36.19
N SER A 21 30.81 -40.41 35.38
CA SER A 21 30.90 -41.35 34.25
C SER A 21 31.77 -40.80 33.13
N LYS A 22 32.48 -41.69 32.42
CA LYS A 22 33.23 -41.35 31.19
C LYS A 22 32.35 -40.74 30.09
N TYR A 23 31.03 -40.93 30.16
CA TYR A 23 30.06 -40.43 29.19
C TYR A 23 29.56 -39.01 29.50
N PHE A 24 29.89 -38.45 30.67
CA PHE A 24 29.42 -37.12 31.08
C PHE A 24 29.83 -36.01 30.11
N LEU A 25 31.04 -36.09 29.56
CA LEU A 25 31.54 -35.10 28.60
C LEU A 25 30.75 -35.14 27.28
N PHE A 26 30.43 -36.34 26.78
CA PHE A 26 29.56 -36.50 25.60
C PHE A 26 28.15 -35.95 25.84
N PHE A 27 27.62 -36.12 27.05
CA PHE A 27 26.33 -35.53 27.42
C PHE A 27 26.38 -34.00 27.38
N ILE A 28 27.42 -33.36 27.94
CA ILE A 28 27.57 -31.90 27.87
C ILE A 28 27.62 -31.42 26.42
N ILE A 29 28.42 -32.07 25.57
CA ILE A 29 28.52 -31.71 24.15
C ILE A 29 27.15 -31.81 23.47
N SER A 30 26.41 -32.89 23.73
CA SER A 30 25.07 -33.09 23.18
C SER A 30 24.09 -31.99 23.62
N VAL A 31 24.13 -31.59 24.90
CA VAL A 31 23.32 -30.49 25.43
C VAL A 31 23.69 -29.17 24.75
N CYS A 32 24.97 -28.86 24.60
CA CYS A 32 25.41 -27.65 23.91
C CYS A 32 24.92 -27.59 22.46
N ILE A 33 25.00 -28.72 21.73
CA ILE A 33 24.49 -28.82 20.36
C ILE A 33 22.97 -28.59 20.34
N ALA A 34 22.23 -29.23 21.23
CA ALA A 34 20.78 -29.08 21.31
C ALA A 34 20.37 -27.62 21.60
N VAL A 35 21.02 -26.96 22.55
CA VAL A 35 20.79 -25.54 22.87
C VAL A 35 21.09 -24.66 21.66
N TYR A 36 22.18 -24.91 20.95
CA TYR A 36 22.53 -24.15 19.76
C TYR A 36 21.49 -24.29 18.64
N ILE A 37 20.98 -25.50 18.40
CA ILE A 37 19.91 -25.76 17.42
C ILE A 37 18.63 -25.01 17.81
N ILE A 38 18.23 -25.05 19.09
CA ILE A 38 17.05 -24.32 19.59
C ILE A 38 17.24 -22.81 19.40
N PHE A 39 18.40 -22.27 19.73
CA PHE A 39 18.72 -20.86 19.54
C PHE A 39 18.60 -20.45 18.06
N LEU A 40 19.15 -21.25 17.14
CA LEU A 40 19.03 -21.00 15.71
C LEU A 40 17.57 -21.02 15.24
N ASN A 41 16.77 -21.97 15.71
CA ASN A 41 15.36 -22.06 15.35
C ASN A 41 14.57 -20.82 15.81
N ILE A 42 14.79 -20.35 17.05
CA ILE A 42 14.16 -19.12 17.55
C ILE A 42 14.56 -17.92 16.70
N LYS A 43 15.85 -17.82 16.34
CA LYS A 43 16.36 -16.73 15.50
C LYS A 43 15.74 -16.75 14.10
N LEU A 44 15.59 -17.94 13.51
CA LEU A 44 14.96 -18.12 12.20
C LEU A 44 13.47 -17.76 12.25
N ASP A 45 12.72 -18.23 13.26
CA ASP A 45 11.30 -17.90 13.43
C ASP A 45 11.07 -16.39 13.55
N SER A 46 11.91 -15.70 14.31
CA SER A 46 11.88 -14.24 14.39
C SER A 46 12.11 -13.58 13.04
N LYS A 47 13.02 -14.12 12.21
CA LYS A 47 13.29 -13.58 10.88
C LYS A 47 12.16 -13.83 9.90
N TYR A 48 11.50 -14.99 9.97
CA TYR A 48 10.32 -15.26 9.15
C TYR A 48 9.17 -14.28 9.47
N LYS A 49 8.91 -14.02 10.76
CA LYS A 49 7.91 -13.01 11.16
C LYS A 49 8.23 -11.61 10.65
N GLU A 50 9.50 -11.23 10.65
CA GLU A 50 9.97 -9.96 10.11
C GLU A 50 9.74 -9.88 8.58
N ILE A 51 10.03 -10.97 7.86
CA ILE A 51 9.78 -11.09 6.42
C ILE A 51 8.29 -10.98 6.11
N ASP A 52 7.42 -11.66 6.85
CA ASP A 52 5.97 -11.61 6.64
C ASP A 52 5.42 -10.21 6.87
N LYS A 53 5.91 -9.51 7.90
CA LYS A 53 5.55 -8.12 8.15
C LYS A 53 5.98 -7.21 7.00
N LEU A 54 7.23 -7.33 6.54
CA LEU A 54 7.74 -6.55 5.41
C LEU A 54 6.96 -6.81 4.12
N ASN A 55 6.56 -8.07 3.87
CA ASN A 55 5.72 -8.41 2.72
C ASN A 55 4.34 -7.74 2.79
N ASN A 56 3.70 -7.76 3.96
CA ASN A 56 2.41 -7.09 4.16
C ASN A 56 2.53 -5.57 3.98
N ASP A 57 3.57 -4.97 4.52
CA ASP A 57 3.84 -3.53 4.36
C ASP A 57 4.06 -3.18 2.87
N LEU A 58 4.77 -4.03 2.12
CA LEU A 58 5.01 -3.84 0.69
C LEU A 58 3.71 -3.95 -0.13
N ILE A 59 2.84 -4.91 0.18
CA ILE A 59 1.53 -5.06 -0.47
C ILE A 59 0.67 -3.81 -0.21
N ASN A 60 0.61 -3.35 1.04
CA ASN A 60 -0.13 -2.15 1.41
C ASN A 60 0.41 -0.92 0.68
N LEU A 61 1.74 -0.74 0.68
CA LEU A 61 2.39 0.39 0.00
C LEU A 61 2.09 0.38 -1.51
N LYS A 62 2.11 -0.79 -2.15
CA LYS A 62 1.77 -0.94 -3.57
C LYS A 62 0.32 -0.54 -3.84
N ALA A 63 -0.61 -0.92 -2.98
CA ALA A 63 -2.01 -0.53 -3.09
C ALA A 63 -2.21 0.98 -2.90
N THR A 64 -1.58 1.58 -1.88
CA THR A 64 -1.63 3.03 -1.64
C THR A 64 -1.03 3.82 -2.79
N ASN A 65 0.11 3.40 -3.33
CA ASN A 65 0.73 4.04 -4.48
C ASN A 65 -0.16 4.00 -5.73
N LEU A 66 -0.84 2.87 -5.98
CA LEU A 66 -1.78 2.77 -7.09
C LEU A 66 -2.95 3.76 -6.94
N LEU A 67 -3.48 3.90 -5.72
CA LEU A 67 -4.55 4.83 -5.43
C LEU A 67 -4.10 6.28 -5.59
N LEU A 68 -2.91 6.63 -5.09
CA LEU A 68 -2.31 7.95 -5.26
C LEU A 68 -2.11 8.29 -6.75
N TYR A 69 -1.58 7.36 -7.54
CA TYR A 69 -1.40 7.55 -8.97
C TYR A 69 -2.74 7.81 -9.69
N LYS A 70 -3.79 7.03 -9.37
CA LYS A 70 -5.13 7.27 -9.91
C LYS A 70 -5.68 8.63 -9.52
N ASN A 71 -5.48 9.06 -8.27
CA ASN A 71 -5.94 10.36 -7.79
C ASN A 71 -5.23 11.52 -8.51
N ILE A 72 -3.91 11.42 -8.70
CA ILE A 72 -3.13 12.40 -9.46
C ILE A 72 -3.66 12.50 -10.90
N ASN A 73 -3.84 11.37 -11.59
CA ASN A 73 -4.37 11.35 -12.95
C ASN A 73 -5.79 11.93 -13.02
N PHE A 74 -6.64 11.65 -12.03
CA PHE A 74 -7.98 12.21 -11.96
C PHE A 74 -7.94 13.74 -11.83
N LYS A 75 -7.12 14.26 -10.91
CA LYS A 75 -6.96 15.71 -10.70
C LYS A 75 -6.39 16.41 -11.93
N GLN A 76 -5.44 15.79 -12.64
CA GLN A 76 -4.92 16.32 -13.90
C GLN A 76 -6.01 16.42 -14.98
N LYS A 77 -6.86 15.39 -15.11
CA LYS A 77 -8.00 15.43 -16.04
C LYS A 77 -9.00 16.52 -15.68
N GLN A 78 -9.30 16.72 -14.40
CA GLN A 78 -10.16 17.82 -13.96
C GLN A 78 -9.60 19.19 -14.33
N LEU A 79 -8.29 19.40 -14.15
CA LEU A 79 -7.63 20.65 -14.56
C LEU A 79 -7.70 20.85 -16.07
N MET A 80 -7.47 19.80 -16.87
CA MET A 80 -7.58 19.87 -18.32
C MET A 80 -8.99 20.23 -18.77
N ILE A 81 -10.02 19.62 -18.16
CA ILE A 81 -11.42 19.94 -18.44
C ILE A 81 -11.71 21.41 -18.10
N LEU A 82 -11.28 21.87 -16.92
CA LEU A 82 -11.45 23.26 -16.49
C LEU A 82 -10.80 24.25 -17.46
N ASP A 83 -9.60 23.95 -17.95
CA ASP A 83 -8.89 24.77 -18.93
C ASP A 83 -9.63 24.82 -20.27
N ILE A 84 -10.14 23.68 -20.76
CA ILE A 84 -10.95 23.63 -21.98
C ILE A 84 -12.21 24.49 -21.85
N PHE A 85 -12.93 24.39 -20.72
CA PHE A 85 -14.12 25.20 -20.48
C PHE A 85 -13.78 26.70 -20.38
N THR A 86 -12.71 27.04 -19.66
CA THR A 86 -12.26 28.44 -19.54
C THR A 86 -11.90 29.04 -20.90
N ASN A 87 -11.19 28.27 -21.74
CA ASN A 87 -10.84 28.69 -23.10
C ASN A 87 -12.09 28.86 -23.99
N SER A 88 -13.06 27.95 -23.85
CA SER A 88 -14.33 28.03 -24.57
C SER A 88 -15.14 29.25 -24.15
N ASP A 89 -15.24 29.52 -22.84
CA ASP A 89 -15.93 30.70 -22.32
C ASP A 89 -15.28 32.00 -22.79
N ASN A 90 -13.95 32.08 -22.79
CA ASN A 90 -13.21 33.21 -23.35
C ASN A 90 -13.51 33.41 -24.84
N ALA A 91 -13.57 32.33 -25.63
CA ALA A 91 -13.92 32.42 -27.04
C ALA A 91 -15.36 32.95 -27.24
N ILE A 92 -16.32 32.47 -26.44
CA ILE A 92 -17.71 32.94 -26.47
C ILE A 92 -17.79 34.43 -26.10
N GLN A 93 -17.09 34.86 -25.04
CA GLN A 93 -17.07 36.28 -24.66
C GLN A 93 -16.46 37.17 -25.75
N ASN A 94 -15.38 36.71 -26.39
CA ASN A 94 -14.76 37.43 -27.51
C ASN A 94 -15.71 37.59 -28.71
N ILE A 95 -16.57 36.61 -28.98
CA ILE A 95 -17.61 36.72 -30.01
C ILE A 95 -18.73 37.65 -29.55
N LYS A 96 -19.20 37.52 -28.30
CA LYS A 96 -20.28 38.34 -27.74
C LYS A 96 -19.96 39.84 -27.75
N ASN A 97 -18.70 40.19 -27.50
CA ASN A 97 -18.23 41.58 -27.50
C ASN A 97 -17.90 42.11 -28.90
N LYS A 98 -17.97 41.28 -29.94
CA LYS A 98 -17.74 41.69 -31.33
C LYS A 98 -19.05 42.21 -31.93
N LYS A 99 -19.12 43.52 -32.17
CA LYS A 99 -20.19 44.10 -33.00
C LYS A 99 -20.07 43.52 -34.41
N LEU A 100 -21.16 42.98 -34.96
CA LEU A 100 -21.26 42.59 -36.37
C LEU A 100 -20.97 43.82 -37.25
N SER A 101 -20.34 43.62 -38.41
CA SER A 101 -20.16 44.72 -39.37
C SER A 101 -21.52 45.23 -39.84
N ASP A 102 -21.60 46.51 -40.20
CA ASP A 102 -22.85 47.10 -40.64
C ASP A 102 -23.42 46.36 -41.87
N ASP A 103 -22.56 45.88 -42.78
CA ASP A 103 -22.95 45.01 -43.91
C ASP A 103 -23.59 43.69 -43.45
N SER A 104 -23.03 43.06 -42.42
CA SER A 104 -23.58 41.81 -41.86
C SER A 104 -24.93 42.03 -41.21
N ILE A 105 -25.09 43.16 -40.51
CA ILE A 105 -26.36 43.57 -39.91
C ILE A 105 -27.39 43.84 -41.01
N ASN A 106 -26.99 44.50 -42.09
CA ASN A 106 -27.87 44.83 -43.20
C ASN A 106 -28.35 43.55 -43.92
N ALA A 107 -27.44 42.62 -44.20
CA ALA A 107 -27.77 41.32 -44.79
C ALA A 107 -28.74 40.51 -43.90
N LEU A 108 -28.50 40.47 -42.58
CA LEU A 108 -29.38 39.79 -41.64
C LEU A 108 -30.79 40.40 -41.63
N ASN A 109 -30.89 41.72 -41.62
CA ASN A 109 -32.17 42.43 -41.64
C ASN A 109 -32.95 42.16 -42.94
N THR A 110 -32.28 42.12 -44.10
CA THR A 110 -32.91 41.76 -45.37
C THR A 110 -33.47 40.34 -45.34
N ILE A 111 -32.68 39.37 -44.85
CA ILE A 111 -33.14 37.97 -44.72
C ILE A 111 -34.35 37.85 -43.80
N ILE A 112 -34.35 38.55 -42.66
CA ILE A 112 -35.49 38.53 -41.72
C ILE A 112 -36.74 39.13 -42.37
N ASN A 113 -36.60 40.22 -43.13
CA ASN A 113 -37.72 40.84 -43.84
C ASN A 113 -38.27 39.91 -44.92
N ASP A 114 -37.44 39.31 -45.77
CA ASP A 114 -37.89 38.36 -46.80
C ASP A 114 -38.61 37.15 -46.18
N TYR A 115 -38.11 36.64 -45.05
CA TYR A 115 -38.75 35.55 -44.33
C TYR A 115 -40.12 35.94 -43.75
N ARG A 116 -40.28 37.17 -43.26
CA ARG A 116 -41.57 37.66 -42.75
C ARG A 116 -42.58 37.90 -43.87
N GLU A 117 -42.14 38.40 -45.01
CA GLU A 117 -43.00 38.59 -46.18
C GLU A 117 -43.43 37.27 -46.80
N THR A 118 -42.64 36.20 -46.69
CA THR A 118 -43.03 34.84 -47.13
C THR A 118 -44.00 34.13 -46.17
N LEU A 119 -44.21 34.67 -44.96
CA LEU A 119 -45.19 34.17 -43.98
C LEU A 119 -46.54 34.91 -44.02
N LYS A 120 -46.69 35.94 -44.87
CA LYS A 120 -47.96 36.62 -45.16
C LYS A 120 -48.65 35.98 -46.36
#